data_AF-A0A2M7PFT2-F1
#
_entry.id   AF-A0A2M7PFT2-F1
#
_cell.length_a   1.000
_cell.length_b   1.000
_cell.length_c   1.000
_cell.angle_alpha   90.00
_cell.angle_beta   90.00
_cell.angle_gamma   90.00
#
_symmetry.space_group_name_H-M   'P 1'
#
loop_
_entity.id
_entity.type
_entity.pdbx_description
1 polymer ?
#
loop_
_entity_poly.entity_id
_entity_poly.type
_entity_poly.pdbx_seq_one_letter_code
_entity_poly.pdbx_strand_id
1 'polypeptide(L)'
;SWSSFGNYVDVSAPGSGIWTTTKGGGYAAVSGTSFASPATAAVVALIMAANPALSPDAVEGILIRSADDLGTQGWDSAYGGGRINAAKAVQMATQTVTLDSQPPVVSIDSPSAGAMVHGLVAIAASALDNTGVTSVSLYANGQLIGTATSAPYRFSWNSTLVADGPVTLSATAVDAAGNLGSAKGVLVTIDNVPDVVAADTTPPSVTITSPVNNAMVRGRVSIGVRAADDTSLAMVSVLVDNKLKCVGNASSMTCVWNTNRATVGAHKINAVAKDSAGNTATTAITVNLGTVAKSVRQTRK
;
A
#
# COMPACT_ATOMS: atom_id res chain seq x y z
N SER A 1 28.84 55.72 -29.19
CA SER A 1 29.02 54.27 -28.97
C SER A 1 29.49 53.64 -30.28
N TRP A 2 30.38 52.65 -30.23
CA TRP A 2 30.97 51.97 -31.40
C TRP A 2 30.87 50.44 -31.32
N SER A 3 30.26 49.90 -30.25
CA SER A 3 29.94 48.47 -30.14
C SER A 3 28.63 48.18 -30.85
N SER A 4 28.56 47.03 -31.53
CA SER A 4 27.30 46.47 -32.02
C SER A 4 26.42 46.01 -30.85
N PHE A 5 25.11 45.97 -31.06
CA PHE A 5 24.09 45.61 -30.08
C PHE A 5 23.06 44.65 -30.69
N GLY A 6 22.44 43.80 -29.88
CA GLY A 6 21.44 42.83 -30.32
C GLY A 6 21.34 41.60 -29.42
N ASN A 7 20.50 40.65 -29.83
CA ASN A 7 20.24 39.39 -29.10
C ASN A 7 21.40 38.38 -29.10
N TYR A 8 22.50 38.72 -29.77
CA TYR A 8 23.72 37.90 -29.87
C TYR A 8 24.82 38.36 -28.91
N VAL A 9 24.55 39.35 -28.05
CA VAL A 9 25.50 39.81 -27.03
C VAL A 9 25.28 39.00 -25.75
N ASP A 10 26.24 38.13 -25.41
CA ASP A 10 26.17 37.33 -24.18
C ASP A 10 26.64 38.13 -22.95
N VAL A 11 27.75 38.85 -23.09
CA VAL A 11 28.36 39.68 -22.04
C VAL A 11 29.10 40.87 -22.65
N SER A 12 29.39 41.85 -21.81
CA SER A 12 30.26 42.99 -22.11
C SER A 12 31.54 42.97 -21.30
N ALA A 13 32.59 43.61 -21.82
CA ALA A 13 33.86 43.76 -21.12
C ALA A 13 34.49 45.13 -21.36
N PRO A 14 35.40 45.59 -20.49
CA PRO A 14 36.14 46.83 -20.72
C PRO A 14 36.88 46.79 -22.06
N GLY A 15 36.57 47.75 -22.93
CA GLY A 15 37.14 47.85 -24.28
C GLY A 15 37.56 49.26 -24.68
N SER A 16 37.55 50.24 -23.77
CA SER A 16 37.94 51.62 -24.05
C SER A 16 39.08 52.06 -23.14
N GLY A 17 40.10 52.69 -23.74
CA GLY A 17 41.29 53.15 -23.00
C GLY A 17 42.11 52.02 -22.37
N ILE A 18 42.05 50.82 -22.96
CA ILE A 18 42.75 49.64 -22.45
C ILE A 18 44.23 49.81 -22.76
N TRP A 19 45.08 49.78 -21.73
CA TRP A 19 46.53 49.77 -21.94
C TRP A 19 46.99 48.36 -22.33
N THR A 20 47.66 48.25 -23.47
CA THR A 20 48.20 46.97 -23.96
C THR A 20 49.57 47.17 -24.59
N THR A 21 50.29 46.07 -24.83
CA THR A 21 51.65 46.07 -25.39
C THR A 21 51.67 46.51 -26.85
N THR A 22 52.73 47.21 -27.23
CA THR A 22 52.95 47.65 -28.61
C THR A 22 54.12 46.91 -29.27
N LYS A 23 54.06 46.77 -30.60
CA LYS A 23 55.17 46.21 -31.39
C LYS A 23 56.42 47.08 -31.21
N GLY A 24 57.55 46.45 -30.88
CA GLY A 24 58.81 47.15 -30.60
C GLY A 24 59.03 47.50 -29.13
N GLY A 25 58.16 47.05 -28.23
CA GLY A 25 58.21 47.36 -26.80
C GLY A 25 57.31 48.54 -26.44
N GLY A 26 57.04 48.69 -25.14
CA GLY A 26 56.16 49.73 -24.60
C GLY A 26 54.69 49.34 -24.52
N TYR A 27 53.87 50.33 -24.16
CA TYR A 27 52.42 50.19 -24.02
C TYR A 27 51.69 51.40 -24.60
N ALA A 28 50.47 51.19 -25.07
CA ALA A 28 49.59 52.27 -25.51
C ALA A 28 48.13 51.97 -25.14
N ALA A 29 47.33 53.04 -25.01
CA ALA A 29 45.89 52.94 -24.80
C ALA A 29 45.17 52.70 -26.13
N VAL A 30 44.30 51.69 -26.15
CA VAL A 30 43.53 51.28 -27.32
C VAL A 30 42.04 51.17 -26.98
N SER A 31 41.19 51.29 -27.99
CA SER A 31 39.74 51.11 -27.84
C SER A 31 39.22 50.22 -28.96
N GLY A 32 38.35 49.26 -28.64
CA GLY A 32 37.80 48.31 -29.59
C GLY A 32 37.16 47.10 -28.91
N THR A 33 36.19 46.47 -29.58
CA THR A 33 35.60 45.19 -29.13
C THR A 33 36.65 44.10 -29.27
N SER A 34 37.60 44.29 -30.19
CA SER A 34 38.87 43.56 -30.29
C SER A 34 39.68 43.53 -29.00
N PHE A 35 39.50 44.49 -28.08
CA PHE A 35 40.19 44.52 -26.79
C PHE A 35 39.30 44.06 -25.62
N ALA A 36 37.97 44.15 -25.76
CA ALA A 36 37.01 43.52 -24.85
C ALA A 36 37.02 41.98 -24.96
N SER A 37 37.19 41.45 -26.18
CA SER A 37 37.24 40.02 -26.47
C SER A 37 38.36 39.28 -25.71
N PRO A 38 39.64 39.70 -25.73
CA PRO A 38 40.70 39.01 -24.98
C PRO A 38 40.52 39.12 -23.46
N ALA A 39 39.89 40.19 -22.94
CA ALA A 39 39.54 40.27 -21.52
C ALA A 39 38.49 39.21 -21.13
N THR A 40 37.49 38.99 -22.00
CA THR A 40 36.49 37.93 -21.84
C THR A 40 37.13 36.54 -21.91
N ALA A 41 38.01 36.33 -22.89
CA ALA A 41 38.77 35.08 -23.02
C ALA A 41 39.64 34.78 -21.79
N ALA A 42 40.22 35.82 -21.15
CA ALA A 42 40.97 35.65 -19.91
C ALA A 42 40.08 35.20 -18.74
N VAL A 43 38.86 35.71 -18.61
CA VAL A 43 37.90 35.24 -17.59
C VAL A 43 37.49 33.79 -17.85
N VAL A 44 37.24 33.42 -19.10
CA VAL A 44 36.98 32.03 -19.50
C VAL A 44 38.17 31.12 -19.13
N ALA A 45 39.40 31.56 -19.40
CA ALA A 45 40.59 30.80 -19.01
C ALA A 45 40.69 30.62 -17.48
N LEU A 46 40.32 31.63 -16.68
CA LEU A 46 40.26 31.51 -15.23
C LEU A 46 39.17 30.53 -14.76
N ILE A 47 37.98 30.54 -15.38
CA ILE A 47 36.92 29.55 -15.13
C ILE A 47 37.43 28.13 -15.39
N MET A 48 38.05 27.90 -16.56
CA MET A 48 38.58 26.58 -16.94
C MET A 48 39.76 26.15 -16.05
N ALA A 49 40.60 27.09 -15.61
CA ALA A 49 41.68 26.80 -14.67
C ALA A 49 41.15 26.39 -13.28
N ALA A 50 40.05 27.02 -12.85
CA ALA A 50 39.39 26.70 -11.59
C ALA A 50 38.68 25.33 -11.64
N ASN A 51 38.09 24.97 -12.78
CA ASN A 51 37.45 23.67 -12.98
C ASN A 51 37.60 23.19 -14.45
N PRO A 52 38.62 22.36 -14.75
CA PRO A 52 38.87 21.86 -16.10
C PRO A 52 37.81 20.88 -16.64
N ALA A 53 36.86 20.43 -15.80
CA ALA A 53 35.82 19.47 -16.18
C ALA A 53 34.53 20.13 -16.70
N LEU A 54 34.44 21.46 -16.69
CA LEU A 54 33.27 22.19 -17.18
C LEU A 54 33.11 22.00 -18.70
N SER A 55 31.88 21.74 -19.14
CA SER A 55 31.52 21.78 -20.57
C SER A 55 31.51 23.23 -21.09
N PRO A 56 31.61 23.44 -22.41
CA PRO A 56 31.49 24.77 -23.01
C PRO A 56 30.23 25.54 -22.57
N ASP A 57 29.07 24.88 -22.54
CA ASP A 57 27.80 25.48 -22.10
C ASP A 57 27.83 25.88 -20.62
N ALA A 58 28.47 25.08 -19.77
CA ALA A 58 28.62 25.41 -18.35
C ALA A 58 29.54 26.63 -18.15
N VAL A 59 30.62 26.73 -18.94
CA VAL A 59 31.53 27.88 -18.95
C VAL A 59 30.80 29.15 -19.39
N GLU A 60 30.04 29.10 -20.48
CA GLU A 60 29.23 30.21 -20.96
C GLU A 60 28.18 30.63 -19.92
N GLY A 61 27.46 29.67 -19.34
CA GLY A 61 26.49 29.94 -18.29
C GLY A 61 27.08 30.59 -17.04
N ILE A 62 28.28 30.18 -16.61
CA ILE A 62 29.01 30.82 -15.51
C ILE A 62 29.40 32.25 -15.90
N LEU A 63 29.94 32.45 -17.11
CA LEU A 63 30.34 33.76 -17.60
C LEU A 63 29.18 34.75 -17.57
N ILE A 64 28.01 34.36 -18.09
CA ILE A 64 26.79 35.20 -18.12
C ILE A 64 26.25 35.45 -16.71
N ARG A 65 26.04 34.41 -15.90
CA ARG A 65 25.45 34.57 -14.54
C ARG A 65 26.37 35.31 -13.57
N SER A 66 27.67 35.34 -13.85
CA SER A 66 28.66 36.03 -13.02
C SER A 66 28.75 37.52 -13.28
N ALA A 67 28.27 37.96 -14.45
CA ALA A 67 28.42 39.33 -14.88
C ALA A 67 27.76 40.30 -13.90
N ASP A 68 28.37 41.47 -13.76
CA ASP A 68 27.73 42.61 -13.10
C ASP A 68 26.72 43.19 -14.08
N ASP A 69 25.44 43.02 -13.76
CA ASP A 69 24.31 43.57 -14.53
C ASP A 69 24.47 45.08 -14.71
N LEU A 70 24.40 45.54 -15.96
CA LEU A 70 24.52 46.94 -16.36
C LEU A 70 23.35 47.27 -17.29
N GLY A 71 22.80 48.46 -17.17
CA GLY A 71 21.68 48.89 -17.99
C GLY A 71 20.35 48.46 -17.39
N THR A 72 19.54 47.74 -18.16
CA THR A 72 18.24 47.25 -17.68
C THR A 72 18.44 45.96 -16.91
N GLN A 73 17.78 45.82 -15.76
CA GLN A 73 17.89 44.61 -14.95
C GLN A 73 17.63 43.35 -15.77
N GLY A 74 18.56 42.39 -15.70
CA GLY A 74 18.54 41.15 -16.46
C GLY A 74 19.34 41.27 -17.77
N TRP A 75 18.95 40.47 -18.76
CA TRP A 75 19.60 40.54 -20.07
C TRP A 75 19.10 41.75 -20.85
N ASP A 76 20.00 42.51 -21.47
CA ASP A 76 19.65 43.55 -22.43
C ASP A 76 20.52 43.53 -23.69
N SER A 77 20.02 44.16 -24.76
CA SER A 77 20.68 44.13 -26.07
C SER A 77 22.00 44.90 -26.14
N ALA A 78 22.31 45.74 -25.14
CA ALA A 78 23.51 46.55 -25.10
C ALA A 78 24.64 45.87 -24.31
N TYR A 79 24.31 45.23 -23.19
CA TYR A 79 25.27 44.64 -22.26
C TYR A 79 25.23 43.11 -22.20
N GLY A 80 24.24 42.47 -22.81
CA GLY A 80 23.98 41.05 -22.63
C GLY A 80 23.57 40.78 -21.20
N GLY A 81 24.17 39.78 -20.55
CA GLY A 81 24.05 39.53 -19.11
C GLY A 81 24.81 40.51 -18.22
N GLY A 82 25.56 41.47 -18.79
CA GLY A 82 26.29 42.50 -18.05
C GLY A 82 27.79 42.49 -18.29
N ARG A 83 28.53 43.23 -17.46
CA ARG A 83 30.00 43.29 -17.52
C ARG A 83 30.64 42.06 -16.85
N ILE A 84 31.58 41.40 -17.53
CA ILE A 84 32.34 40.26 -16.97
C ILE A 84 32.90 40.56 -15.57
N ASN A 85 32.78 39.58 -14.66
CA ASN A 85 33.32 39.66 -13.30
C ASN A 85 34.16 38.41 -13.00
N ALA A 86 35.48 38.54 -13.10
CA ALA A 86 36.41 37.43 -12.93
C ALA A 86 36.30 36.75 -11.55
N ALA A 87 36.11 37.53 -10.48
CA ALA A 87 36.05 37.00 -9.12
C ALA A 87 34.78 36.14 -8.92
N LYS A 88 33.61 36.66 -9.32
CA LYS A 88 32.34 35.90 -9.25
C LYS A 88 32.38 34.67 -10.16
N ALA A 89 32.98 34.79 -11.34
CA ALA A 89 33.12 33.70 -12.29
C ALA A 89 33.96 32.55 -11.72
N VAL A 90 35.14 32.85 -11.18
CA VAL A 90 36.00 31.85 -10.52
C VAL A 90 35.31 31.27 -9.29
N GLN A 91 34.69 32.11 -8.46
CA GLN A 91 33.97 31.63 -7.28
C GLN A 91 32.87 30.63 -7.65
N MET A 92 32.12 30.88 -8.72
CA MET A 92 31.11 29.95 -9.22
C MET A 92 31.71 28.72 -9.89
N ALA A 93 32.86 28.82 -10.54
CA ALA A 93 33.56 27.67 -11.12
C ALA A 93 34.16 26.74 -10.05
N THR A 94 34.63 27.30 -8.93
CA THR A 94 35.17 26.56 -7.77
C THR A 94 34.09 26.01 -6.85
N GLN A 95 32.88 26.60 -6.87
CA GLN A 95 31.72 25.97 -6.26
C GLN A 95 31.46 24.74 -7.11
N THR A 96 31.92 23.60 -6.61
CA THR A 96 31.77 22.33 -7.29
C THR A 96 30.30 22.13 -7.59
N VAL A 97 29.92 22.29 -8.85
CA VAL A 97 28.99 21.33 -9.44
C VAL A 97 29.79 20.03 -9.44
N THR A 98 29.91 19.37 -8.28
CA THR A 98 30.22 17.95 -8.29
C THR A 98 29.05 17.39 -9.07
N LEU A 99 29.29 17.07 -10.34
CA LEU A 99 28.29 16.42 -11.16
C LEU A 99 27.91 15.17 -10.39
N ASP A 100 26.78 15.24 -9.71
CA ASP A 100 26.32 14.09 -8.96
C ASP A 100 25.99 13.05 -10.01
N SER A 101 26.64 11.90 -9.89
CA SER A 101 26.46 10.76 -10.79
C SER A 101 25.99 9.53 -10.04
N GLN A 102 25.76 9.68 -8.73
CA GLN A 102 25.20 8.61 -7.91
C GLN A 102 23.68 8.65 -8.10
N PRO A 103 23.06 7.56 -8.60
CA PRO A 103 21.61 7.48 -8.66
C PRO A 103 21.01 7.20 -7.27
N PRO A 104 19.76 7.64 -7.03
CA PRO A 104 19.04 7.30 -5.81
C PRO A 104 18.91 5.77 -5.60
N VAL A 105 19.01 5.34 -4.35
CA VAL A 105 18.67 3.96 -3.94
C VAL A 105 17.20 3.93 -3.53
N VAL A 106 16.40 3.06 -4.17
CA VAL A 106 14.93 3.02 -4.02
C VAL A 106 14.47 1.65 -3.53
N SER A 107 13.51 1.63 -2.61
CA SER A 107 12.80 0.42 -2.16
C SER A 107 11.28 0.65 -2.09
N ILE A 108 10.53 -0.44 -2.27
CA ILE A 108 9.11 -0.50 -1.91
C ILE A 108 9.03 -1.24 -0.57
N ASP A 109 8.60 -0.53 0.46
CA ASP A 109 8.62 -1.01 1.85
C ASP A 109 7.32 -1.74 2.20
N SER A 110 6.22 -1.37 1.54
CA SER A 110 4.95 -2.08 1.61
C SER A 110 4.15 -1.87 0.31
N PRO A 111 3.37 -2.86 -0.14
CA PRO A 111 3.21 -4.20 0.44
C PRO A 111 4.48 -5.05 0.32
N SER A 112 4.58 -6.12 1.13
CA SER A 112 5.69 -7.07 1.05
C SER A 112 5.56 -7.98 -0.18
N ALA A 113 6.67 -8.52 -0.67
CA ALA A 113 6.64 -9.50 -1.75
C ALA A 113 5.78 -10.72 -1.38
N GLY A 114 4.92 -11.14 -2.31
CA GLY A 114 3.96 -12.23 -2.13
C GLY A 114 2.66 -11.83 -1.43
N ALA A 115 2.47 -10.56 -1.06
CA ALA A 115 1.23 -10.12 -0.43
C ALA A 115 0.02 -10.33 -1.36
N MET A 116 -1.08 -10.82 -0.79
CA MET A 116 -2.41 -10.77 -1.39
C MET A 116 -3.00 -9.38 -1.14
N VAL A 117 -3.48 -8.72 -2.19
CA VAL A 117 -4.03 -7.35 -2.12
C VAL A 117 -5.36 -7.25 -2.86
N HIS A 118 -6.23 -6.36 -2.38
CA HIS A 118 -7.53 -6.10 -2.98
C HIS A 118 -8.00 -4.68 -2.62
N GLY A 119 -8.96 -4.15 -3.38
CA GLY A 119 -9.53 -2.84 -3.08
C GLY A 119 -8.53 -1.69 -3.27
N LEU A 120 -8.45 -0.82 -2.26
CA LEU A 120 -7.53 0.32 -2.24
C LEU A 120 -6.25 -0.05 -1.49
N VAL A 121 -5.17 -0.25 -2.22
CA VAL A 121 -3.88 -0.70 -1.70
C VAL A 121 -3.01 0.51 -1.34
N ALA A 122 -2.61 0.61 -0.08
CA ALA A 122 -1.63 1.59 0.37
C ALA A 122 -0.22 1.08 0.06
N ILE A 123 0.59 1.90 -0.60
CA ILE A 123 1.96 1.56 -1.00
C ILE A 123 2.91 2.60 -0.41
N ALA A 124 3.93 2.13 0.29
CA ALA A 124 4.99 2.96 0.85
C ALA A 124 6.32 2.63 0.17
N ALA A 125 7.05 3.67 -0.20
CA ALA A 125 8.38 3.55 -0.77
C ALA A 125 9.37 4.44 -0.01
N SER A 126 10.64 4.10 -0.13
CA SER A 126 11.77 4.88 0.37
C SER A 126 12.74 5.14 -0.77
N ALA A 127 13.35 6.32 -0.76
CA ALA A 127 14.40 6.69 -1.67
C ALA A 127 15.44 7.52 -0.91
N LEU A 128 16.72 7.18 -1.09
CA LEU A 128 17.85 7.86 -0.45
C LEU A 128 18.90 8.18 -1.51
N ASP A 129 19.54 9.33 -1.34
CA ASP A 129 20.55 9.85 -2.24
C ASP A 129 21.50 10.80 -1.49
N ASN A 130 22.72 11.00 -1.99
CA ASN A 130 23.75 11.87 -1.40
C ASN A 130 23.47 13.38 -1.59
N THR A 131 22.75 13.78 -2.64
CA THR A 131 22.32 15.17 -2.87
C THR A 131 20.82 15.38 -2.73
N GLY A 132 20.06 14.28 -2.66
CA GLY A 132 18.64 14.28 -2.31
C GLY A 132 17.75 13.90 -3.49
N VAL A 133 16.54 13.45 -3.19
CA VAL A 133 15.61 12.91 -4.18
C VAL A 133 14.54 13.93 -4.55
N THR A 134 14.44 14.25 -5.85
CA THR A 134 13.44 15.17 -6.42
C THR A 134 12.07 14.51 -6.55
N SER A 135 12.02 13.24 -6.98
CA SER A 135 10.74 12.53 -7.14
C SER A 135 10.89 11.02 -7.09
N VAL A 136 9.80 10.34 -6.72
CA VAL A 136 9.63 8.89 -6.80
C VAL A 136 8.36 8.61 -7.61
N SER A 137 8.46 7.83 -8.68
CA SER A 137 7.34 7.37 -9.49
C SER A 137 7.08 5.88 -9.26
N LEU A 138 5.83 5.51 -9.01
CA LEU A 138 5.40 4.14 -8.73
C LEU A 138 4.62 3.57 -9.92
N TYR A 139 4.85 2.30 -10.25
CA TYR A 139 4.23 1.59 -11.36
C TYR A 139 3.68 0.23 -10.94
N ALA A 140 2.61 -0.22 -11.61
CA ALA A 140 2.12 -1.61 -11.57
C ALA A 140 2.18 -2.20 -12.98
N ASN A 141 2.95 -3.28 -13.16
CA ASN A 141 3.22 -3.89 -14.48
C ASN A 141 3.64 -2.85 -15.55
N GLY A 142 4.41 -1.84 -15.14
CA GLY A 142 4.88 -0.75 -16.00
C GLY A 142 3.89 0.40 -16.21
N GLN A 143 2.64 0.30 -15.76
CA GLN A 143 1.68 1.41 -15.79
C GLN A 143 1.89 2.33 -14.59
N LEU A 144 2.01 3.64 -14.84
CA LEU A 144 2.22 4.63 -13.79
C LEU A 144 0.98 4.71 -12.88
N ILE A 145 1.20 4.52 -11.58
CA ILE A 145 0.21 4.76 -10.52
C ILE A 145 0.24 6.23 -10.11
N GLY A 146 1.44 6.79 -9.93
CA GLY A 146 1.61 8.19 -9.57
C GLY A 146 3.05 8.55 -9.22
N THR A 147 3.26 9.82 -8.91
CA THR A 147 4.58 10.38 -8.56
C THR A 147 4.46 11.19 -7.27
N ALA A 148 5.42 11.01 -6.36
CA ALA A 148 5.54 11.76 -5.12
C ALA A 148 6.86 12.53 -5.10
N THR A 149 6.82 13.81 -4.73
CA THR A 149 7.97 14.74 -4.76
C THR A 149 8.58 15.02 -3.38
N SER A 150 8.05 14.41 -2.32
CA SER A 150 8.57 14.55 -0.97
C SER A 150 8.35 13.29 -0.15
N ALA A 151 9.30 13.01 0.75
CA ALA A 151 9.14 11.96 1.74
C ALA A 151 8.16 12.40 2.84
N PRO A 152 7.37 11.49 3.43
CA PRO A 152 7.29 10.07 3.12
C PRO A 152 6.60 9.78 1.77
N TYR A 153 7.23 8.97 0.90
CA TYR A 153 6.64 8.61 -0.40
C TYR A 153 5.52 7.59 -0.20
N ARG A 154 4.28 8.01 -0.47
CA ARG A 154 3.07 7.22 -0.26
C ARG A 154 2.19 7.28 -1.49
N PHE A 155 1.60 6.14 -1.83
CA PHE A 155 0.70 6.00 -2.95
C PHE A 155 -0.54 5.22 -2.53
N SER A 156 -1.63 5.46 -3.25
CA SER A 156 -2.87 4.72 -3.10
C SER A 156 -3.26 4.18 -4.48
N TRP A 157 -3.34 2.86 -4.59
CA TRP A 157 -3.59 2.19 -5.85
C TRP A 157 -4.89 1.40 -5.76
N ASN A 158 -5.82 1.67 -6.66
CA ASN A 158 -7.08 0.93 -6.73
C ASN A 158 -6.88 -0.37 -7.54
N SER A 159 -6.69 -1.49 -6.86
CA SER A 159 -6.47 -2.81 -7.49
C SER A 159 -7.75 -3.41 -8.07
N THR A 160 -8.94 -2.87 -7.76
CA THR A 160 -10.21 -3.36 -8.35
C THR A 160 -10.33 -3.07 -9.84
N LEU A 161 -9.45 -2.22 -10.38
CA LEU A 161 -9.41 -1.87 -11.81
C LEU A 161 -8.46 -2.76 -12.60
N VAL A 162 -7.81 -3.72 -11.94
CA VAL A 162 -6.83 -4.64 -12.54
C VAL A 162 -7.33 -6.07 -12.33
N ALA A 163 -7.10 -6.93 -13.33
CA ALA A 163 -7.49 -8.33 -13.25
C ALA A 163 -6.74 -9.05 -12.13
N ASP A 164 -7.40 -10.04 -11.53
CA ASP A 164 -6.82 -10.87 -10.49
C ASP A 164 -5.61 -11.65 -10.99
N GLY A 165 -4.67 -11.89 -10.09
CA GLY A 165 -3.40 -12.56 -10.38
C GLY A 165 -2.16 -11.71 -10.09
N PRO A 166 -0.98 -12.17 -10.55
CA PRO A 166 0.29 -11.56 -10.18
C PRO A 166 0.48 -10.19 -10.82
N VAL A 167 0.88 -9.20 -10.02
CA VAL A 167 1.29 -7.86 -10.45
C VAL A 167 2.64 -7.53 -9.85
N THR A 168 3.55 -7.03 -10.68
CA THR A 168 4.83 -6.51 -10.21
C THR A 168 4.73 -5.01 -9.99
N LEU A 169 4.88 -4.59 -8.73
CA LEU A 169 5.08 -3.20 -8.36
C LEU A 169 6.55 -2.82 -8.58
N SER A 170 6.80 -1.68 -9.21
CA SER A 170 8.14 -1.12 -9.36
C SER A 170 8.13 0.37 -9.06
N ALA A 171 9.28 0.91 -8.66
CA ALA A 171 9.43 2.33 -8.39
C ALA A 171 10.74 2.85 -8.99
N THR A 172 10.72 4.07 -9.50
CA THR A 172 11.91 4.80 -9.94
C THR A 172 12.02 6.11 -9.18
N ALA A 173 13.23 6.62 -8.99
CA ALA A 173 13.45 7.91 -8.35
C ALA A 173 14.47 8.74 -9.12
N VAL A 174 14.30 10.06 -9.11
CA VAL A 174 15.18 11.02 -9.78
C VAL A 174 15.67 12.03 -8.75
N ASP A 175 16.97 12.33 -8.75
CA ASP A 175 17.58 13.38 -7.92
C ASP A 175 17.55 14.77 -8.59
N ALA A 176 18.25 15.76 -8.05
CA ALA A 176 18.33 17.10 -8.64
C ALA A 176 19.29 17.20 -9.84
N ALA A 177 20.22 16.24 -9.98
CA ALA A 177 21.18 16.15 -11.08
C ALA A 177 20.64 15.37 -12.29
N GLY A 178 19.49 14.70 -12.15
CA GLY A 178 18.83 13.91 -13.18
C GLY A 178 19.20 12.43 -13.17
N ASN A 179 19.91 11.92 -12.17
CA ASN A 179 20.23 10.49 -12.10
C ASN A 179 19.00 9.67 -11.75
N LEU A 180 18.87 8.49 -12.38
CA LEU A 180 17.70 7.62 -12.23
C LEU A 180 18.04 6.38 -11.39
N GLY A 181 17.41 6.28 -10.23
CA GLY A 181 17.36 5.10 -9.38
C GLY A 181 16.17 4.20 -9.69
N SER A 182 16.29 2.90 -9.48
CA SER A 182 15.18 1.94 -9.64
C SER A 182 15.16 0.93 -8.50
N ALA A 183 13.97 0.66 -7.96
CA ALA A 183 13.77 -0.37 -6.96
C ALA A 183 13.75 -1.76 -7.60
N LYS A 184 14.09 -2.79 -6.81
CA LYS A 184 13.74 -4.17 -7.16
C LYS A 184 12.22 -4.31 -7.18
N GLY A 185 11.69 -4.97 -8.20
CA GLY A 185 10.25 -5.22 -8.32
C GLY A 185 9.70 -6.05 -7.15
N VAL A 186 8.54 -5.67 -6.64
CA VAL A 186 7.79 -6.38 -5.60
C VAL A 186 6.60 -7.06 -6.25
N LEU A 187 6.60 -8.39 -6.28
CA LEU A 187 5.48 -9.18 -6.77
C LEU A 187 4.38 -9.21 -5.70
N VAL A 188 3.16 -8.83 -6.07
CA VAL A 188 1.94 -9.02 -5.27
C VAL A 188 0.93 -9.80 -6.08
N THR A 189 -0.09 -10.35 -5.42
CA THR A 189 -1.19 -11.04 -6.09
C THR A 189 -2.48 -10.29 -5.80
N ILE A 190 -3.17 -9.86 -6.85
CA ILE A 190 -4.50 -9.27 -6.74
C ILE A 190 -5.51 -10.40 -6.56
N ASP A 191 -6.37 -10.25 -5.57
CA ASP A 191 -7.50 -11.14 -5.29
C ASP A 191 -8.75 -10.31 -4.97
N ASN A 192 -9.44 -9.83 -6.01
CA ASN A 192 -10.66 -9.04 -5.83
C ASN A 192 -11.93 -9.92 -5.72
N VAL A 193 -11.79 -11.24 -5.82
CA VAL A 193 -12.92 -12.15 -5.62
C VAL A 193 -13.17 -12.29 -4.12
N PRO A 194 -14.38 -11.95 -3.64
CA PRO A 194 -14.72 -12.19 -2.23
C PRO A 194 -14.61 -13.69 -1.93
N ASP A 195 -13.96 -14.02 -0.81
CA ASP A 195 -13.94 -15.39 -0.31
C ASP A 195 -15.38 -15.91 -0.16
N VAL A 196 -15.71 -16.94 -0.94
CA VAL A 196 -16.95 -17.68 -0.75
C VAL A 196 -16.76 -18.62 0.45
N VAL A 197 -17.15 -18.16 1.64
CA VAL A 197 -17.30 -19.08 2.77
C VAL A 197 -18.36 -20.10 2.40
N ALA A 198 -17.96 -21.36 2.23
CA ALA A 198 -18.89 -22.44 1.94
C ALA A 198 -19.95 -22.48 3.04
N ALA A 199 -21.23 -22.52 2.64
CA ALA A 199 -22.30 -22.70 3.60
C ALA A 199 -22.13 -24.05 4.29
N ASP A 200 -22.26 -24.07 5.62
CA ASP A 200 -22.30 -25.32 6.37
C ASP A 200 -23.57 -26.08 5.99
N THR A 201 -23.37 -27.27 5.43
CA THR A 201 -24.43 -28.17 4.95
C THR A 201 -24.46 -29.48 5.72
N THR A 202 -23.59 -29.66 6.73
CA THR A 202 -23.53 -30.87 7.53
C THR A 202 -24.65 -30.83 8.58
N PRO A 203 -25.61 -31.77 8.59
CA PRO A 203 -26.62 -31.78 9.65
C PRO A 203 -26.04 -32.25 10.99
N PRO A 204 -26.58 -31.77 12.12
CA PRO A 204 -26.18 -32.25 13.43
C PRO A 204 -26.56 -33.72 13.62
N SER A 205 -26.03 -34.37 14.64
CA SER A 205 -26.48 -35.67 15.13
C SER A 205 -27.35 -35.51 16.37
N VAL A 206 -28.36 -36.37 16.55
CA VAL A 206 -29.20 -36.39 17.76
C VAL A 206 -29.62 -37.82 18.10
N THR A 207 -29.52 -38.18 19.38
CA THR A 207 -29.86 -39.50 19.92
C THR A 207 -30.62 -39.36 21.24
N ILE A 208 -31.62 -40.20 21.45
CA ILE A 208 -32.29 -40.35 22.75
C ILE A 208 -31.54 -41.44 23.51
N THR A 209 -30.93 -41.08 24.64
CA THR A 209 -30.10 -41.98 25.46
C THR A 209 -30.92 -42.71 26.54
N SER A 210 -32.05 -42.14 26.92
CA SER A 210 -33.02 -42.74 27.83
C SER A 210 -34.39 -42.09 27.64
N PRO A 211 -35.51 -42.81 27.78
CA PRO A 211 -35.60 -44.26 27.91
C PRO A 211 -35.16 -45.00 26.64
N VAL A 212 -34.99 -46.32 26.70
CA VAL A 212 -34.74 -47.14 25.50
C VAL A 212 -36.03 -47.33 24.69
N ASN A 213 -35.89 -47.61 23.39
CA ASN A 213 -37.05 -47.88 22.54
C ASN A 213 -37.87 -49.08 23.08
N ASN A 214 -39.20 -48.94 23.03
CA ASN A 214 -40.21 -49.83 23.58
C ASN A 214 -40.22 -49.98 25.12
N ALA A 215 -39.47 -49.16 25.86
CA ALA A 215 -39.47 -49.22 27.32
C ALA A 215 -40.89 -49.02 27.89
N MET A 216 -41.20 -49.79 28.95
CA MET A 216 -42.38 -49.56 29.76
C MET A 216 -42.06 -48.49 30.81
N VAL A 217 -42.74 -47.35 30.76
CA VAL A 217 -42.43 -46.19 31.62
C VAL A 217 -43.63 -45.83 32.49
N ARG A 218 -43.40 -45.14 33.62
CA ARG A 218 -44.48 -44.65 34.50
C ARG A 218 -43.96 -43.56 35.43
N GLY A 219 -44.87 -42.74 35.95
CA GLY A 219 -44.58 -41.66 36.88
C GLY A 219 -43.76 -40.55 36.20
N ARG A 220 -42.65 -40.16 36.84
CA ARG A 220 -41.75 -39.10 36.39
C ARG A 220 -40.62 -39.71 35.55
N VAL A 221 -40.75 -39.66 34.23
CA VAL A 221 -39.80 -40.23 33.26
C VAL A 221 -38.73 -39.20 32.93
N SER A 222 -37.46 -39.61 33.01
CA SER A 222 -36.32 -38.78 32.61
C SER A 222 -35.92 -39.14 31.18
N ILE A 223 -36.02 -38.17 30.26
CA ILE A 223 -35.67 -38.33 28.86
C ILE A 223 -34.30 -37.71 28.63
N GLY A 224 -33.28 -38.53 28.45
CA GLY A 224 -31.93 -38.10 28.12
C GLY A 224 -31.75 -38.00 26.61
N VAL A 225 -31.10 -36.92 26.14
CA VAL A 225 -30.78 -36.69 24.73
C VAL A 225 -29.34 -36.22 24.61
N ARG A 226 -28.64 -36.74 23.61
CA ARG A 226 -27.29 -36.29 23.23
C ARG A 226 -27.30 -35.82 21.78
N ALA A 227 -26.73 -34.66 21.53
CA ALA A 227 -26.57 -34.07 20.21
C ALA A 227 -25.13 -33.58 20.01
N ALA A 228 -24.66 -33.59 18.77
CA ALA A 228 -23.35 -33.07 18.38
C ALA A 228 -23.41 -32.52 16.97
N ASP A 229 -22.55 -31.56 16.68
CA ASP A 229 -22.43 -30.88 15.39
C ASP A 229 -20.95 -30.59 15.12
N ASP A 230 -20.54 -30.46 13.86
CA ASP A 230 -19.16 -30.13 13.47
C ASP A 230 -18.84 -28.64 13.66
N THR A 231 -19.84 -27.76 13.61
CA THR A 231 -19.67 -26.32 13.86
C THR A 231 -20.28 -25.88 15.19
N SER A 232 -21.62 -25.90 15.32
CA SER A 232 -22.33 -25.46 16.53
C SER A 232 -23.82 -25.83 16.54
N LEU A 233 -24.34 -26.21 17.72
CA LEU A 233 -25.77 -26.47 17.93
C LEU A 233 -26.54 -25.17 18.21
N ALA A 234 -27.55 -24.87 17.41
CA ALA A 234 -28.48 -23.78 17.68
C ALA A 234 -29.66 -24.21 18.58
N MET A 235 -30.11 -25.46 18.43
CA MET A 235 -31.28 -25.96 19.15
C MET A 235 -31.25 -27.49 19.28
N VAL A 236 -31.70 -27.98 20.44
CA VAL A 236 -32.08 -29.37 20.70
C VAL A 236 -33.43 -29.34 21.40
N SER A 237 -34.43 -30.03 20.86
CA SER A 237 -35.79 -30.07 21.41
C SER A 237 -36.28 -31.51 21.58
N VAL A 238 -37.11 -31.73 22.60
CA VAL A 238 -37.75 -33.02 22.85
C VAL A 238 -39.26 -32.83 22.87
N LEU A 239 -39.97 -33.66 22.11
CA LEU A 239 -41.42 -33.69 22.02
C LEU A 239 -41.93 -35.06 22.42
N VAL A 240 -43.06 -35.11 23.12
CA VAL A 240 -43.82 -36.35 23.36
C VAL A 240 -45.19 -36.18 22.71
N ASP A 241 -45.53 -37.08 21.79
CA ASP A 241 -46.73 -37.03 20.93
C ASP A 241 -46.90 -35.65 20.28
N ASN A 242 -45.82 -35.16 19.66
CA ASN A 242 -45.74 -33.86 19.00
C ASN A 242 -45.95 -32.64 19.92
N LYS A 243 -45.95 -32.83 21.24
CA LYS A 243 -46.00 -31.72 22.22
C LYS A 243 -44.62 -31.49 22.83
N LEU A 244 -44.10 -30.27 22.67
CA LEU A 244 -42.81 -29.86 23.24
C LEU A 244 -42.75 -30.13 24.76
N LYS A 245 -41.66 -30.73 25.20
CA LYS A 245 -41.34 -30.94 26.62
C LYS A 245 -40.21 -30.06 27.10
N CYS A 246 -39.20 -29.86 26.26
CA CYS A 246 -38.06 -29.03 26.58
C CYS A 246 -37.36 -28.62 25.27
N VAL A 247 -36.62 -27.52 25.37
CA VAL A 247 -35.75 -27.01 24.32
C VAL A 247 -34.51 -26.40 24.98
N GLY A 248 -33.38 -26.47 24.31
CA GLY A 248 -32.10 -25.91 24.73
C GLY A 248 -31.11 -25.96 23.58
N ASN A 249 -29.82 -25.81 23.85
CA ASN A 249 -28.73 -25.87 22.86
C ASN A 249 -27.50 -26.63 23.38
N ALA A 250 -27.65 -27.36 24.49
CA ALA A 250 -26.56 -28.14 25.09
C ALA A 250 -26.38 -29.48 24.36
N SER A 251 -25.13 -29.94 24.27
CA SER A 251 -24.77 -31.25 23.67
C SER A 251 -25.34 -32.45 24.44
N SER A 252 -25.75 -32.25 25.68
CA SER A 252 -26.49 -33.22 26.49
C SER A 252 -27.62 -32.52 27.21
N MET A 253 -28.82 -33.07 27.10
CA MET A 253 -30.03 -32.54 27.71
C MET A 253 -30.81 -33.64 28.42
N THR A 254 -31.50 -33.26 29.49
CA THR A 254 -32.42 -34.15 30.20
C THR A 254 -33.75 -33.45 30.41
N CYS A 255 -34.83 -34.12 30.04
CA CYS A 255 -36.17 -33.57 30.05
C CYS A 255 -37.11 -34.48 30.81
N VAL A 256 -37.88 -33.90 31.72
CA VAL A 256 -38.75 -34.69 32.59
C VAL A 256 -40.18 -34.70 32.05
N TRP A 257 -40.72 -35.91 31.84
CA TRP A 257 -42.10 -36.12 31.45
C TRP A 257 -42.89 -36.79 32.58
N ASN A 258 -43.93 -36.12 33.08
CA ASN A 258 -44.88 -36.70 34.02
C ASN A 258 -46.03 -37.41 33.28
N THR A 259 -46.14 -38.72 33.47
CA THR A 259 -47.08 -39.61 32.76
C THR A 259 -48.43 -39.75 33.47
N ASN A 260 -48.65 -39.11 34.64
CA ASN A 260 -49.87 -39.26 35.44
C ASN A 260 -51.17 -38.85 34.72
N ARG A 261 -51.07 -38.04 33.67
CA ARG A 261 -52.21 -37.60 32.83
C ARG A 261 -52.10 -38.08 31.39
N ALA A 262 -51.13 -38.94 31.09
CA ALA A 262 -50.98 -39.54 29.78
C ALA A 262 -51.92 -40.76 29.65
N THR A 263 -52.40 -41.01 28.45
CA THR A 263 -53.25 -42.17 28.13
C THR A 263 -52.47 -43.48 28.28
N VAL A 264 -53.13 -44.59 28.56
CA VAL A 264 -52.49 -45.92 28.48
C VAL A 264 -52.20 -46.22 27.01
N GLY A 265 -51.05 -46.83 26.70
CA GLY A 265 -50.65 -47.18 25.34
C GLY A 265 -49.28 -46.66 24.93
N ALA A 266 -49.02 -46.66 23.62
CA ALA A 266 -47.77 -46.24 23.02
C ALA A 266 -47.69 -44.71 22.91
N HIS A 267 -46.55 -44.14 23.28
CA HIS A 267 -46.22 -42.72 23.20
C HIS A 267 -44.93 -42.52 22.42
N LYS A 268 -44.92 -41.57 21.48
CA LYS A 268 -43.74 -41.30 20.64
C LYS A 268 -42.94 -40.14 21.24
N ILE A 269 -41.66 -40.37 21.51
CA ILE A 269 -40.70 -39.35 21.93
C ILE A 269 -39.86 -38.99 20.71
N ASN A 270 -39.92 -37.74 20.26
CA ASN A 270 -39.08 -37.20 19.18
C ASN A 270 -38.02 -36.28 19.79
N ALA A 271 -36.77 -36.41 19.36
CA ALA A 271 -35.73 -35.42 19.62
C ALA A 271 -35.24 -34.83 18.31
N VAL A 272 -35.15 -33.50 18.25
CA VAL A 272 -34.74 -32.74 17.05
C VAL A 272 -33.56 -31.86 17.43
N ALA A 273 -32.45 -31.94 16.69
CA ALA A 273 -31.34 -31.01 16.77
C ALA A 273 -31.29 -30.14 15.51
N LYS A 274 -30.90 -28.88 15.67
CA LYS A 274 -30.68 -27.89 14.60
C LYS A 274 -29.36 -27.17 14.87
N ASP A 275 -28.53 -27.03 13.85
CA ASP A 275 -27.28 -26.25 13.92
C ASP A 275 -27.51 -24.75 13.66
N SER A 276 -26.44 -23.96 13.73
CA SER A 276 -26.48 -22.51 13.46
C SER A 276 -26.67 -22.15 12.00
N ALA A 277 -26.35 -23.05 11.06
CA ALA A 277 -26.58 -22.88 9.63
C ALA A 277 -28.01 -23.21 9.20
N GLY A 278 -28.76 -23.88 10.08
CA GLY A 278 -30.16 -24.23 9.93
C GLY A 278 -30.41 -25.69 9.57
N ASN A 279 -29.39 -26.54 9.42
CA ASN A 279 -29.58 -27.95 9.11
C ASN A 279 -30.15 -28.69 10.34
N THR A 280 -30.91 -29.76 10.10
CA THR A 280 -31.66 -30.44 11.15
C THR A 280 -31.49 -31.95 11.11
N ALA A 281 -31.45 -32.57 12.29
CA ALA A 281 -31.60 -34.01 12.45
C ALA A 281 -32.70 -34.34 13.46
N THR A 282 -33.37 -35.47 13.23
CA THR A 282 -34.45 -35.97 14.09
C THR A 282 -34.22 -37.44 14.40
N THR A 283 -34.51 -37.82 15.64
CA THR A 283 -34.60 -39.22 16.07
C THR A 283 -35.89 -39.42 16.86
N ALA A 284 -36.37 -40.66 16.93
CA ALA A 284 -37.56 -40.99 17.69
C ALA A 284 -37.50 -42.38 18.31
N ILE A 285 -38.14 -42.52 19.46
CA ILE A 285 -38.42 -43.80 20.10
C ILE A 285 -39.89 -43.88 20.50
N THR A 286 -40.38 -45.09 20.69
CA THR A 286 -41.71 -45.35 21.26
C THR A 286 -41.54 -45.88 22.67
N VAL A 287 -42.38 -45.45 23.62
CA VAL A 287 -42.47 -46.02 24.96
C VAL A 287 -43.91 -46.38 25.29
N ASN A 288 -44.11 -47.33 26.20
CA ASN A 288 -45.44 -47.86 26.52
C ASN A 288 -45.83 -47.56 27.96
N LEU A 289 -47.05 -47.07 28.16
CA LEU A 289 -47.69 -46.92 29.47
C LEU A 289 -48.69 -48.06 29.69
N GLY A 290 -48.54 -48.83 30.76
CA GLY A 290 -49.46 -49.93 31.11
C GLY A 290 -50.53 -49.56 32.13
N THR A 291 -51.48 -50.48 32.35
CA THR A 291 -52.54 -50.35 33.36
C THR A 291 -52.04 -50.70 34.77
N VAL A 292 -52.68 -50.12 35.78
CA VAL A 292 -52.40 -50.45 37.19
C VAL A 292 -52.95 -51.84 37.48
N ALA A 293 -52.10 -52.82 37.78
CA ALA A 293 -52.55 -53.99 38.52
C ALA A 293 -53.04 -53.49 39.90
N LYS A 294 -54.35 -53.55 40.15
CA LYS A 294 -54.91 -53.28 41.49
C LYS A 294 -54.22 -54.23 42.47
N SER A 295 -53.51 -53.67 43.44
CA SER A 295 -53.10 -54.40 44.64
C SER A 295 -54.36 -54.94 45.31
N VAL A 296 -54.54 -56.26 45.28
CA VAL A 296 -55.53 -56.94 46.11
C VAL A 296 -55.01 -56.85 47.55
N ARG A 297 -55.59 -55.97 48.37
CA ARG A 297 -55.47 -56.09 49.84
C ARG A 297 -56.20 -57.37 50.24
N GLN A 298 -55.44 -58.42 50.59
CA GLN A 298 -56.00 -59.52 51.38
C GLN A 298 -56.34 -58.97 52.77
N THR A 299 -57.62 -58.69 53.02
CA THR A 299 -58.15 -58.61 54.38
C THR A 299 -58.07 -60.00 55.01
N ARG A 300 -57.19 -60.17 56.00
CA ARG A 300 -57.25 -61.31 56.92
C ARG A 300 -58.54 -61.19 57.75
N LYS A 301 -59.35 -62.25 57.74
CA LYS A 301 -60.37 -62.51 58.76
C LYS A 301 -59.70 -63.10 59.99
#